data_AF-A0A0K2ZXL6-F1
#
_entry.id   AF-A0A0K2ZXL6-F1
#
_cell.length_a   1.000
_cell.length_b   1.000
_cell.length_c   1.000
_cell.angle_alpha   90.00
_cell.angle_beta   90.00
_cell.angle_gamma   90.00
#
_symmetry.space_group_name_H-M   'P 1'
#
loop_
_entity.id
_entity.type
_entity.pdbx_description
1 polymer ?
#
loop_
_entity_poly.entity_id
_entity_poly.type
_entity_poly.pdbx_seq_one_letter_code
_entity_poly.pdbx_strand_id
1 'polypeptide(L)'
;MQSNKDTDHAAGVGQRPARLARSPALALALLAGSASAQQDALQVATRATYARGTPEWRQLRDWLVQHPATMQGKRVGDPAQLGAVTLAYSATRPVTTRTVPQPLPLPATGAPGDSIAIASCAQGYLQSWHYVPDESPQHRWDLQSYSLKLTAACPGGASQG
;
A
#
# COMPACT_ATOMS: atom_id res chain seq x y z
N MET A 1 -20.84 11.83 65.04
CA MET A 1 -19.94 12.92 64.55
C MET A 1 -20.41 13.26 63.15
N GLN A 2 -21.13 14.38 63.02
CA GLN A 2 -20.70 15.58 62.28
C GLN A 2 -20.60 15.33 60.76
N SER A 3 -21.21 16.11 59.87
CA SER A 3 -21.86 17.42 60.00
C SER A 3 -22.72 17.70 58.76
N ASN A 4 -23.90 18.27 59.01
CA ASN A 4 -24.87 19.05 58.21
C ASN A 4 -24.68 19.22 56.69
N LYS A 5 -25.74 19.04 55.86
CA LYS A 5 -26.90 19.97 55.64
C LYS A 5 -26.42 21.38 55.24
N ASP A 6 -26.98 22.11 54.29
CA ASP A 6 -27.99 21.99 53.24
C ASP A 6 -27.99 23.40 52.58
N THR A 7 -28.54 23.55 51.37
CA THR A 7 -29.32 24.71 50.85
C THR A 7 -29.00 26.15 51.34
N ASP A 8 -28.98 27.24 50.56
CA ASP A 8 -29.53 27.62 49.25
C ASP A 8 -29.20 29.13 49.07
N HIS A 9 -29.60 29.70 47.92
CA HIS A 9 -29.93 31.10 47.67
C HIS A 9 -28.76 32.08 47.53
N ALA A 10 -28.87 33.17 46.78
CA ALA A 10 -29.66 33.59 45.63
C ALA A 10 -29.06 34.97 45.26
N ALA A 11 -29.13 35.29 43.97
CA ALA A 11 -29.23 36.63 43.38
C ALA A 11 -28.74 37.87 44.15
N GLY A 12 -27.83 38.59 43.49
CA GLY A 12 -27.99 40.03 43.33
C GLY A 12 -26.97 40.88 44.10
N VAL A 13 -26.18 41.63 43.35
CA VAL A 13 -25.99 43.09 43.44
C VAL A 13 -24.72 43.40 42.66
N GLY A 14 -24.87 44.04 41.51
CA GLY A 14 -23.76 44.73 40.87
C GLY A 14 -23.40 45.98 41.67
N GLN A 15 -22.14 46.41 41.60
CA GLN A 15 -21.76 47.78 41.28
C GLN A 15 -20.23 47.89 41.10
N ARG A 16 -19.89 48.53 39.98
CA ARG A 16 -18.56 48.93 39.45
C ARG A 16 -17.91 50.03 40.33
N PRO A 17 -16.81 50.69 39.90
CA PRO A 17 -15.47 50.24 39.51
C PRO A 17 -14.36 51.05 40.24
N ALA A 18 -13.12 50.59 40.26
CA ALA A 18 -11.96 51.48 40.41
C ALA A 18 -10.85 51.03 39.48
N ARG A 19 -10.54 51.89 38.49
CA ARG A 19 -9.51 51.67 37.49
C ARG A 19 -8.13 51.57 38.15
N LEU A 20 -7.31 50.63 37.68
CA LEU A 20 -5.86 50.83 37.62
C LEU A 20 -5.35 50.17 36.34
N ALA A 21 -4.84 51.04 35.45
CA ALA A 21 -4.22 50.67 34.21
C ALA A 21 -2.87 49.97 34.46
N ARG A 22 -2.59 48.92 33.69
CA ARG A 22 -1.26 48.47 33.24
C ARG A 22 -1.43 47.23 32.36
N SER A 23 -1.47 47.43 31.05
CA SER A 23 -1.05 46.43 30.06
C SER A 23 0.48 46.60 29.89
N PRO A 24 1.29 45.61 29.47
CA PRO A 24 0.93 44.48 28.59
C PRO A 24 1.63 43.14 28.91
N ALA A 25 1.03 42.02 28.51
CA ALA A 25 1.79 40.85 28.05
C ALA A 25 0.84 39.96 27.24
N LEU A 26 0.83 40.17 25.93
CA LEU A 26 0.38 39.13 25.01
C LEU A 26 1.32 37.93 25.17
N ALA A 27 0.91 36.93 25.94
CA ALA A 27 1.48 35.60 25.83
C ALA A 27 0.89 34.95 24.59
N LEU A 28 1.41 35.31 23.41
CA LEU A 28 1.26 34.52 22.20
C LEU A 28 2.00 33.21 22.44
N ALA A 29 1.28 32.21 22.95
CA ALA A 29 1.76 30.83 22.96
C ALA A 29 2.00 30.44 21.50
N LEU A 30 3.27 30.41 21.12
CA LEU A 30 3.74 29.89 19.85
C LEU A 30 3.24 28.44 19.75
N LEU A 31 2.21 28.21 18.94
CA LEU A 31 1.94 26.90 18.38
C LEU A 31 3.15 26.57 17.51
N ALA A 32 4.16 25.95 18.12
CA ALA A 32 5.16 25.18 17.40
C ALA A 32 4.42 24.00 16.79
N GLY A 33 3.78 24.24 15.65
CA GLY A 33 3.32 23.19 14.78
C GLY A 33 4.55 22.41 14.37
N SER A 34 4.73 21.24 14.97
CA SER A 34 5.51 20.17 14.38
C SER A 34 4.84 19.83 13.06
N ALA A 35 5.16 20.60 12.01
CA ALA A 35 4.97 20.15 10.66
C ALA A 35 5.91 18.96 10.52
N SER A 36 5.42 17.78 10.89
CA SER A 36 5.97 16.53 10.42
C SER A 36 6.04 16.69 8.92
N ALA A 37 7.27 16.86 8.40
CA ALA A 37 7.55 16.80 6.99
C ALA A 37 7.15 15.39 6.57
N GLN A 38 5.88 15.23 6.24
CA GLN A 38 5.32 14.03 5.67
C GLN A 38 6.03 13.95 4.33
N GLN A 39 7.10 13.14 4.30
CA GLN A 39 7.87 12.90 3.10
C GLN A 39 6.84 12.39 2.09
N ASP A 40 6.49 13.25 1.16
CA ASP A 40 5.48 12.96 0.15
C ASP A 40 6.03 11.73 -0.61
N ALA A 41 5.34 10.62 -0.41
CA ALA A 41 5.75 9.31 -0.89
C ALA A 41 4.84 9.00 -2.07
N LEU A 42 5.44 8.87 -3.25
CA LEU A 42 4.73 8.53 -4.46
C LEU A 42 4.71 7.03 -4.65
N GLN A 43 3.56 6.50 -5.05
CA GLN A 43 3.45 5.16 -5.59
C GLN A 43 3.81 5.19 -7.08
N VAL A 44 4.92 4.56 -7.43
CA VAL A 44 5.36 4.43 -8.82
C VAL A 44 5.03 3.02 -9.30
N ALA A 45 4.17 2.91 -10.31
CA ALA A 45 3.77 1.64 -10.88
C ALA A 45 4.33 1.45 -12.29
N THR A 46 5.04 0.35 -12.52
CA THR A 46 5.56 -0.04 -13.82
C THR A 46 4.86 -1.31 -14.29
N ARG A 47 4.34 -1.30 -15.51
CA ARG A 47 3.70 -2.47 -16.13
C ARG A 47 4.49 -2.89 -17.37
N ALA A 48 4.79 -4.18 -17.47
CA ALA A 48 5.40 -4.78 -18.65
C ALA A 48 4.69 -6.09 -18.99
N THR A 49 4.53 -6.35 -20.29
CA THR A 49 3.94 -7.60 -20.79
C THR A 49 5.00 -8.37 -21.58
N TYR A 50 5.20 -9.62 -21.20
CA TYR A 50 6.18 -10.52 -21.78
C TYR A 50 5.47 -11.67 -22.48
N ALA A 51 5.83 -11.89 -23.75
CA ALA A 51 5.33 -13.02 -24.52
C ALA A 51 5.89 -14.34 -23.96
N ARG A 52 5.16 -15.43 -24.19
CA ARG A 52 5.61 -16.77 -23.78
C ARG A 52 6.93 -17.12 -24.47
N GLY A 53 7.90 -17.62 -23.70
CA GLY A 53 9.19 -18.09 -24.22
C GLY A 53 10.33 -17.06 -24.20
N THR A 54 10.06 -15.78 -23.91
CA THR A 54 11.13 -14.80 -23.70
C THR A 54 11.95 -15.13 -22.43
N PRO A 55 13.22 -14.69 -22.33
CA PRO A 55 13.99 -14.89 -21.11
C PRO A 55 13.33 -14.25 -19.88
N GLU A 56 12.68 -13.09 -20.05
CA GLU A 56 11.93 -12.39 -19.00
C GLU A 56 10.74 -13.22 -18.51
N TRP A 57 10.01 -13.87 -19.43
CA TRP A 57 8.91 -14.77 -19.08
C TRP A 57 9.40 -15.98 -18.28
N ARG A 58 10.56 -16.56 -18.66
CA ARG A 58 11.15 -17.68 -17.91
C ARG A 58 11.52 -17.25 -16.49
N GLN A 59 12.10 -16.07 -16.35
CA GLN A 59 12.44 -15.52 -15.04
C GLN A 59 11.19 -15.29 -14.17
N LEU A 60 10.11 -14.77 -14.75
CA LEU A 60 8.82 -14.59 -14.04
C LEU A 60 8.23 -15.92 -13.58
N ARG A 61 8.23 -16.92 -14.45
CA ARG A 61 7.79 -18.27 -14.12
C ARG A 61 8.63 -18.85 -12.97
N ASP A 62 9.94 -18.76 -13.07
CA ASP A 62 10.84 -19.32 -12.06
C ASP A 62 10.69 -18.60 -10.72
N TRP A 63 10.42 -17.29 -10.73
CA TRP A 63 10.08 -16.52 -9.54
C TRP A 63 8.75 -16.98 -8.91
N LEU A 64 7.70 -17.23 -9.71
CA LEU A 64 6.42 -17.79 -9.22
C LEU A 64 6.57 -19.20 -8.63
N VAL A 65 7.50 -20.00 -9.15
CA VAL A 65 7.82 -21.33 -8.60
C VAL A 65 8.52 -21.21 -7.24
N GLN A 66 9.42 -20.24 -7.09
CA GLN A 66 10.11 -19.93 -5.83
C GLN A 66 9.19 -19.28 -4.79
N HIS A 67 8.21 -18.51 -5.24
CA HIS A 67 7.19 -17.84 -4.41
C HIS A 67 5.81 -18.45 -4.68
N PRO A 68 5.59 -19.71 -4.26
CA PRO A 68 4.33 -20.39 -4.54
C PRO A 68 3.18 -19.61 -3.92
N ALA A 69 2.25 -19.18 -4.77
CA ALA A 69 0.99 -18.61 -4.34
C ALA A 69 0.19 -19.67 -3.58
N THR A 70 0.08 -19.54 -2.26
CA THR A 70 -0.77 -20.42 -1.45
C THR A 70 -1.92 -19.63 -0.86
N MET A 71 -3.15 -20.09 -1.10
CA MET A 71 -4.36 -19.52 -0.51
C MET A 71 -5.08 -20.63 0.25
N GLN A 72 -5.37 -20.41 1.54
CA GLN A 72 -5.97 -21.42 2.43
C GLN A 72 -5.19 -22.76 2.45
N GLY A 73 -3.86 -22.68 2.41
CA GLY A 73 -2.97 -23.86 2.42
C GLY A 73 -2.92 -24.64 1.11
N LYS A 74 -3.61 -24.20 0.05
CA LYS A 74 -3.54 -24.82 -1.28
C LYS A 74 -2.77 -23.92 -2.24
N ARG A 75 -1.89 -24.51 -3.06
CA ARG A 75 -1.24 -23.78 -4.15
C ARG A 75 -2.29 -23.35 -5.17
N VAL A 76 -2.32 -22.07 -5.51
CA VAL A 76 -3.26 -21.48 -6.46
C VAL A 76 -2.54 -21.04 -7.73
N GLY A 77 -3.18 -21.36 -8.85
CA GLY A 77 -2.62 -21.12 -10.16
C GLY A 77 -1.60 -22.17 -10.60
N ASP A 78 -1.27 -22.14 -11.89
CA ASP A 78 -0.37 -23.11 -12.51
C ASP A 78 0.77 -22.37 -13.24
N PRO A 79 1.98 -22.29 -12.64
CA PRO A 79 3.12 -21.66 -13.29
C PRO A 79 3.61 -22.45 -14.52
N ALA A 80 3.23 -23.72 -14.69
CA ALA A 80 3.58 -24.49 -15.89
C ALA A 80 2.68 -24.14 -17.09
N GLN A 81 1.46 -23.66 -16.84
CA GLN A 81 0.48 -23.30 -17.86
C GLN A 81 0.32 -21.78 -18.04
N LEU A 82 1.41 -21.04 -17.93
CA LEU A 82 1.39 -19.60 -18.19
C LEU A 82 1.45 -19.29 -19.70
N GLY A 83 0.65 -18.33 -20.13
CA GLY A 83 0.66 -17.77 -21.49
C GLY A 83 1.51 -16.50 -21.53
N ALA A 84 1.03 -15.45 -22.19
CA ALA A 84 1.65 -14.14 -22.04
C ALA A 84 1.46 -13.65 -20.61
N VAL A 85 2.54 -13.14 -20.00
CA VAL A 85 2.55 -12.69 -18.60
C VAL A 85 2.69 -11.18 -18.57
N THR A 86 1.75 -10.51 -17.93
CA THR A 86 1.81 -9.10 -17.58
C THR A 86 2.26 -8.96 -16.14
N LEU A 87 3.41 -8.34 -15.93
CA LEU A 87 3.91 -7.95 -14.62
C LEU A 87 3.58 -6.48 -14.40
N ALA A 88 2.99 -6.16 -13.25
CA ALA A 88 2.92 -4.82 -12.73
C ALA A 88 3.62 -4.79 -11.37
N TYR A 89 4.59 -3.91 -11.21
CA TYR A 89 5.29 -3.68 -9.96
C TYR A 89 5.02 -2.24 -9.51
N SER A 90 4.52 -2.09 -8.30
CA SER A 90 4.30 -0.81 -7.66
C SER A 90 5.24 -0.69 -6.48
N ALA A 91 5.91 0.45 -6.37
CA ALA A 91 6.81 0.70 -5.26
C ALA A 91 6.57 2.08 -4.67
N THR A 92 6.57 2.14 -3.35
CA THR A 92 6.50 3.43 -2.65
C THR A 92 7.91 4.02 -2.64
N ARG A 93 8.06 5.23 -3.19
CA ARG A 93 9.35 5.93 -3.27
C ARG A 93 9.22 7.38 -2.83
N PRO A 94 10.28 7.98 -2.25
CA PRO A 94 10.32 9.41 -2.00
C PRO A 94 10.15 10.19 -3.32
N VAL A 95 9.40 11.29 -3.33
CA VAL A 95 9.18 12.17 -4.50
C VAL A 95 10.47 12.61 -5.20
N THR A 96 11.60 12.68 -4.48
CA THR A 96 12.91 13.03 -5.03
C THR A 96 13.49 11.94 -5.96
N THR A 97 12.93 10.72 -5.91
CA THR A 97 13.39 9.59 -6.72
C THR A 97 12.71 9.61 -8.08
N ARG A 98 13.43 10.07 -9.11
CA ARG A 98 12.95 10.10 -10.50
C ARG A 98 13.10 8.75 -11.23
N THR A 99 13.69 7.76 -10.58
CA THR A 99 13.97 6.46 -11.19
C THR A 99 12.71 5.61 -11.16
N VAL A 100 12.15 5.34 -12.34
CA VAL A 100 11.07 4.36 -12.51
C VAL A 100 11.64 2.97 -12.21
N PRO A 101 11.05 2.20 -11.29
CA PRO A 101 11.53 0.87 -10.99
C PRO A 101 11.37 -0.02 -12.22
N GLN A 102 12.47 -0.65 -12.64
CA GLN A 102 12.41 -1.69 -13.65
C GLN A 102 11.69 -2.91 -13.07
N PRO A 103 10.73 -3.52 -13.78
CA PRO A 103 9.97 -4.66 -13.25
C PRO A 103 10.82 -5.92 -13.09
N LEU A 104 11.93 -6.02 -13.84
CA LEU A 104 12.83 -7.16 -13.84
C LEU A 104 14.29 -6.73 -13.61
N PRO A 105 15.08 -7.51 -12.87
CA PRO A 105 14.68 -8.73 -12.16
C PRO A 105 13.73 -8.45 -10.98
N LEU A 106 12.74 -9.31 -10.77
CA LEU A 106 11.87 -9.20 -9.59
C LEU A 106 12.71 -9.36 -8.32
N PRO A 107 12.59 -8.44 -7.35
CA PRO A 107 13.38 -8.51 -6.13
C PRO A 107 12.96 -9.73 -5.29
N ALA A 108 13.93 -10.36 -4.63
CA ALA A 108 13.68 -11.52 -3.76
C ALA A 108 12.85 -11.16 -2.52
N THR A 109 12.95 -9.90 -2.06
CA THR A 109 12.23 -9.34 -0.91
C THR A 109 11.62 -8.00 -1.30
N GLY A 110 10.49 -7.64 -0.71
CA GLY A 110 9.84 -6.35 -0.92
C GLY A 110 10.25 -5.31 0.12
N ALA A 111 9.81 -4.07 -0.10
CA ALA A 111 9.81 -3.02 0.92
C ALA A 111 8.36 -2.70 1.34
N PRO A 112 8.13 -2.22 2.57
CA PRO A 112 6.79 -1.82 3.00
C PRO A 112 6.13 -0.85 2.02
N GLY A 113 4.91 -1.18 1.57
CA GLY A 113 4.16 -0.38 0.59
C GLY A 113 4.44 -0.74 -0.88
N ASP A 114 5.35 -1.68 -1.15
CA ASP A 114 5.52 -2.26 -2.49
C ASP A 114 4.46 -3.34 -2.77
N SER A 115 4.10 -3.53 -4.04
CA SER A 115 3.25 -4.63 -4.47
C SER A 115 3.64 -5.16 -5.85
N ILE A 116 3.48 -6.47 -6.03
CA ILE A 116 3.69 -7.15 -7.30
C ILE A 116 2.37 -7.75 -7.75
N ALA A 117 1.85 -7.33 -8.89
CA ALA A 117 0.72 -7.98 -9.55
C ALA A 117 1.21 -8.70 -10.81
N ILE A 118 1.03 -10.01 -10.85
CA ILE A 118 1.33 -10.83 -12.02
C ILE A 118 0.00 -11.29 -12.59
N ALA A 119 -0.20 -11.10 -13.88
CA ALA A 119 -1.35 -11.62 -14.61
C ALA A 119 -0.88 -12.47 -15.78
N SER A 120 -1.46 -13.64 -15.98
CA SER A 120 -1.20 -14.53 -17.10
C SER A 120 -2.51 -14.89 -17.77
N CYS A 121 -2.52 -14.90 -19.10
CA CYS A 121 -3.67 -15.41 -19.83
C CYS A 121 -3.29 -16.56 -20.75
N ALA A 122 -3.93 -17.71 -20.55
CA ALA A 122 -3.73 -18.92 -21.33
C ALA A 122 -5.03 -19.72 -21.43
N GLN A 123 -5.29 -20.36 -22.58
CA GLN A 123 -6.41 -21.31 -22.76
C GLN A 123 -7.79 -20.72 -22.39
N GLY A 124 -8.00 -19.40 -22.55
CA GLY A 124 -9.25 -18.74 -22.17
C GLY A 124 -9.39 -18.47 -20.65
N TYR A 125 -8.33 -18.62 -19.87
CA TYR A 125 -8.29 -18.29 -18.45
C TYR A 125 -7.31 -17.16 -18.19
N LEU A 126 -7.78 -16.11 -17.51
CA LEU A 126 -6.98 -15.03 -16.95
C LEU A 126 -6.73 -15.33 -15.48
N GLN A 127 -5.47 -15.56 -15.14
CA GLN A 127 -4.99 -15.75 -13.79
C GLN A 127 -4.28 -14.49 -13.32
N SER A 128 -4.61 -14.00 -12.13
CA SER A 128 -3.97 -12.84 -11.53
C SER A 128 -3.55 -13.18 -10.11
N TRP A 129 -2.30 -12.93 -9.79
CA TRP A 129 -1.70 -13.03 -8.46
C TRP A 129 -1.30 -11.63 -8.01
N HIS A 130 -1.63 -11.29 -6.77
CA HIS A 130 -1.21 -10.05 -6.14
C HIS A 130 -0.42 -10.38 -4.88
N TYR A 131 0.84 -9.98 -4.88
CA TYR A 131 1.78 -10.18 -3.81
C TYR A 131 2.10 -8.85 -3.12
N VAL A 132 2.22 -8.90 -1.80
CA VAL A 132 2.70 -7.80 -0.97
C VAL A 132 3.79 -8.36 -0.05
N PRO A 133 4.78 -7.56 0.36
CA PRO A 133 5.71 -8.02 1.38
C PRO A 133 4.96 -8.22 2.69
N ASP A 134 5.24 -9.33 3.36
CA ASP A 134 4.80 -9.56 4.73
C ASP A 134 5.47 -8.58 5.71
N GLU A 135 4.92 -8.46 6.91
CA GLU A 135 5.50 -7.65 7.99
C GLU A 135 6.66 -8.38 8.71
N SER A 136 7.15 -9.49 8.14
CA SER A 136 8.27 -10.20 8.74
C SER A 136 9.56 -9.38 8.56
N PRO A 137 10.60 -9.62 9.39
CA PRO A 137 11.90 -8.98 9.21
C PRO A 137 12.51 -9.21 7.82
N GLN A 138 12.10 -10.29 7.15
CA GLN A 138 12.58 -10.69 5.83
C GLN A 138 11.77 -10.06 4.68
N HIS A 139 10.62 -9.42 4.97
CA HIS A 139 9.73 -8.79 3.99
C HIS A 139 9.49 -9.68 2.76
N ARG A 140 9.13 -10.94 3.03
CA ARG A 140 8.92 -11.95 1.99
C ARG A 140 7.62 -11.67 1.27
N TRP A 141 7.59 -11.97 -0.03
CA TRP A 141 6.38 -11.82 -0.82
C TRP A 141 5.33 -12.84 -0.41
N ASP A 142 4.24 -12.34 0.18
CA ASP A 142 3.06 -13.11 0.53
C ASP A 142 1.93 -12.84 -0.47
N LEU A 143 1.15 -13.87 -0.78
CA LEU A 143 0.04 -13.76 -1.71
C LEU A 143 -1.19 -13.19 -1.00
N GLN A 144 -1.45 -11.90 -1.23
CA GLN A 144 -2.65 -11.25 -0.70
C GLN A 144 -3.93 -11.68 -1.42
N SER A 145 -3.89 -11.77 -2.75
CA SER A 145 -5.07 -12.18 -3.50
C SER A 145 -4.74 -12.93 -4.77
N TYR A 146 -5.63 -13.85 -5.11
CA TYR A 146 -5.61 -14.59 -6.37
C TYR A 146 -6.98 -14.48 -7.03
N SER A 147 -6.99 -14.34 -8.35
CA SER A 147 -8.20 -14.35 -9.16
C SER A 147 -7.98 -15.23 -10.38
N LEU A 148 -8.95 -16.08 -10.65
CA LEU A 148 -9.06 -16.86 -11.88
C LEU A 148 -10.36 -16.47 -12.57
N LYS A 149 -10.29 -15.96 -13.78
CA LYS A 149 -11.46 -15.56 -14.57
C LYS A 149 -11.43 -16.24 -15.93
N LEU A 150 -12.56 -16.78 -16.34
CA LEU A 150 -12.73 -17.18 -17.74
C LEU A 150 -12.79 -15.91 -18.59
N THR A 151 -12.03 -15.85 -19.67
CA THR A 151 -12.01 -14.74 -20.61
C THR A 151 -12.17 -15.26 -22.03
N ALA A 152 -13.03 -14.60 -22.81
CA ALA A 152 -13.28 -14.97 -24.20
C ALA A 152 -12.04 -14.78 -25.09
N ALA A 153 -11.18 -13.83 -24.73
CA ALA A 153 -9.91 -13.58 -25.41
C ALA A 153 -8.85 -13.14 -24.41
N CYS A 154 -7.62 -13.56 -24.64
CA CYS A 154 -6.47 -13.10 -23.89
C CYS A 154 -5.97 -11.78 -24.48
N PRO A 155 -6.04 -10.64 -23.76
CA PRO A 155 -5.46 -9.40 -24.24
C PRO A 155 -3.93 -9.60 -24.36
N GLY A 156 -3.40 -9.55 -25.58
CA GLY A 156 -1.99 -9.80 -25.88
C GLY A 156 -1.65 -11.23 -26.30
N GLY A 157 -2.64 -12.12 -26.43
CA GLY A 157 -2.46 -13.36 -27.18
C GLY A 157 -2.37 -13.03 -28.66
N ALA A 158 -1.21 -13.24 -29.26
CA ALA A 158 -1.10 -13.31 -30.71
C ALA A 158 -2.09 -14.38 -31.21
N SER A 159 -3.22 -13.94 -31.72
CA SER A 159 -4.03 -14.70 -32.65
C SER A 159 -3.17 -14.92 -33.89
N GLN A 160 -2.46 -16.05 -33.95
CA GLN A 160 -2.06 -16.58 -35.25
C GLN A 160 -3.17 -17.54 -35.67
N GLY A 161 -3.88 -17.13 -36.71
CA GLY A 161 -4.86 -17.95 -37.41
C GLY A 161 -4.22 -18.96 -38.35
#